data_AF-A0A943TH98-F1
#
_entry.id   AF-A0A943TH98-F1
#
_cell.length_a   1.000
_cell.length_b   1.000
_cell.length_c   1.000
_cell.angle_alpha   90.00
_cell.angle_beta   90.00
_cell.angle_gamma   90.00
#
_symmetry.space_group_name_H-M   'P 1'
#
loop_
_entity.id
_entity.type
_entity.pdbx_description
1 polymer ?
#
loop_
_entity_poly.entity_id
_entity_poly.type
_entity_poly.pdbx_seq_one_letter_code
_entity_poly.pdbx_strand_id
1 'polypeptide(L)'
;MIQWFYRFVKGWLKIELYGKDVTRFLNLCSKHGIDFWNLACIDSEHVSCCISLGSIYNLRPFLRKTKVRMRIILRKGMPFLMFRYRKRKIFFAILAAMLVFTTILSTRIWRIEIIGNTSIGEETLLSYLRKHDISYGTQKESIDNDAMELSLRQDFDPIIWASVYEEGTKLVVCVQEKIASDRIEPEETTGYTDLVAKQDAVVSSIITRNGVPLVKAKDKVKAGDILVC
;
A
#
# COMPACT_ATOMS: atom_id res chain seq x y z
N MET A 1 -28.17 -0.49 4.27
CA MET A 1 -27.09 -0.07 5.20
C MET A 1 -26.94 1.46 5.28
N ILE A 2 -26.89 2.18 4.15
CA ILE A 2 -26.72 3.66 4.09
C ILE A 2 -27.79 4.46 4.87
N GLN A 3 -29.08 4.08 4.77
CA GLN A 3 -30.14 4.82 5.46
C GLN A 3 -30.06 4.70 7.00
N TRP A 4 -29.55 3.58 7.52
CA TRP A 4 -29.36 3.37 8.95
C TRP A 4 -28.23 4.27 9.48
N PHE A 5 -27.13 4.37 8.73
CA PHE A 5 -26.01 5.25 9.06
C PHE A 5 -26.42 6.73 9.02
N TYR A 6 -27.19 7.14 8.00
CA TYR A 6 -27.70 8.51 7.90
C TYR A 6 -28.65 8.88 9.07
N ARG A 7 -29.51 7.94 9.48
CA ARG A 7 -30.38 8.08 10.66
C ARG A 7 -29.57 8.15 11.97
N PHE A 8 -28.47 7.40 12.07
CA PHE A 8 -27.56 7.45 13.22
C PHE A 8 -26.82 8.78 13.34
N VAL A 9 -26.34 9.32 12.20
CA VAL A 9 -25.65 10.61 12.11
C VAL A 9 -26.59 11.77 12.46
N LYS A 10 -27.83 11.78 11.95
CA LYS A 10 -28.82 12.83 12.28
C LYS A 10 -29.39 12.72 13.69
N GLY A 11 -29.31 11.54 14.31
CA GLY A 11 -29.88 11.27 15.62
C GLY A 11 -31.40 11.10 15.60
N TRP A 12 -31.88 10.35 16.58
CA TRP A 12 -33.27 9.97 16.73
C TRP A 12 -33.73 10.01 18.18
N LEU A 13 -35.04 10.21 18.36
CA LEU A 13 -35.65 10.25 19.66
C LEU A 13 -36.76 9.22 19.74
N LYS A 14 -36.81 8.51 20.86
CA LYS A 14 -37.96 7.70 21.23
C LYS A 14 -38.92 8.59 22.01
N ILE A 15 -40.11 8.77 21.45
CA ILE A 15 -41.18 9.58 22.02
C ILE A 15 -42.37 8.69 22.37
N GLU A 16 -43.04 9.04 23.45
CA GLU A 16 -44.33 8.51 23.87
C GLU A 16 -45.39 9.59 23.69
N LEU A 17 -46.50 9.21 23.07
CA LEU A 17 -47.66 10.05 22.82
C LEU A 17 -48.81 9.55 23.69
N TYR A 18 -49.49 10.48 24.35
CA TYR A 18 -50.61 10.24 25.26
C TYR A 18 -51.80 11.09 24.80
N GLY A 19 -52.94 10.47 24.48
CA GLY A 19 -54.19 11.19 24.25
C GLY A 19 -55.25 10.42 23.46
N LYS A 20 -56.47 10.97 23.46
CA LYS A 20 -57.65 10.39 22.80
C LYS A 20 -57.58 10.40 21.26
N ASP A 21 -56.83 11.33 20.68
CA ASP A 21 -56.75 11.54 19.21
C ASP A 21 -55.37 11.22 18.63
N VAL A 22 -54.68 10.20 19.15
CA VAL A 22 -53.33 9.83 18.69
C VAL A 22 -53.33 9.37 17.22
N THR A 23 -54.36 8.64 16.78
CA THR A 23 -54.50 8.20 15.38
C THR A 23 -54.60 9.38 14.41
N ARG A 24 -55.39 10.41 14.79
CA ARG A 24 -55.53 11.64 14.00
C ARG A 24 -54.22 12.41 13.91
N PHE A 25 -53.45 12.43 15.00
CA PHE A 25 -52.13 13.03 15.04
C PHE A 25 -51.14 12.31 14.11
N LEU A 26 -51.09 10.97 14.15
CA LEU A 26 -50.21 10.17 13.28
C LEU A 26 -50.55 10.40 11.80
N ASN A 27 -51.83 10.40 11.43
CA ASN A 27 -52.27 10.67 10.07
C ASN A 27 -51.87 12.08 9.58
N LEU A 28 -52.02 13.08 10.44
CA LEU A 28 -51.63 14.45 10.11
C LEU A 28 -50.12 14.57 9.86
N CYS A 29 -49.33 13.86 10.66
CA CYS A 29 -47.87 13.88 10.56
C CYS A 29 -47.38 13.11 9.33
N SER A 30 -48.01 11.98 8.99
CA SER A 30 -47.74 11.25 7.74
C SER A 30 -48.03 12.11 6.50
N LYS A 31 -49.15 12.87 6.50
CA LYS A 31 -49.51 13.79 5.41
C LYS A 31 -48.49 14.92 5.18
N HIS A 32 -47.75 15.32 6.21
CA HIS A 32 -46.72 16.37 6.13
C HIS A 32 -45.30 15.81 5.96
N GLY A 33 -45.16 14.52 5.61
CA GLY A 33 -43.87 13.88 5.36
C GLY A 33 -43.02 13.67 6.61
N ILE A 34 -43.65 13.57 7.79
CA ILE A 34 -42.94 13.21 9.02
C ILE A 34 -42.99 11.69 9.17
N ASP A 35 -41.87 11.06 8.86
CA ASP A 35 -41.71 9.62 9.01
C ASP A 35 -41.51 9.23 10.47
N PHE A 36 -42.37 8.35 10.97
CA PHE A 36 -42.17 7.64 12.21
C PHE A 36 -41.70 6.23 11.90
N TRP A 37 -40.75 5.74 12.70
CA TRP A 37 -40.35 4.34 12.66
C TRP A 37 -40.56 3.70 14.02
N ASN A 38 -40.69 2.37 14.00
CA ASN A 38 -40.85 1.56 15.20
C ASN A 38 -42.04 2.04 16.07
N LEU A 39 -43.23 2.07 15.44
CA LEU A 39 -44.48 2.30 16.16
C LEU A 39 -44.81 1.06 16.99
N ALA A 40 -44.87 1.23 18.30
CA ALA A 40 -45.41 0.24 19.21
C ALA A 40 -46.60 0.85 19.94
N CYS A 41 -47.79 0.36 19.59
CA CYS A 41 -49.04 0.67 20.26
C CYS A 41 -49.09 -0.12 21.56
N ILE A 42 -49.13 0.58 22.69
CA ILE A 42 -49.23 -0.04 24.02
C ILE A 42 -50.70 -0.07 24.44
N ASP A 43 -51.46 0.99 24.11
CA ASP A 43 -52.91 1.10 24.34
C ASP A 43 -53.54 2.07 23.30
N SER A 44 -54.87 2.11 23.21
CA SER A 44 -55.65 3.00 22.33
C SER A 44 -55.32 4.49 22.51
N GLU A 45 -54.89 4.90 23.71
CA GLU A 45 -54.47 6.27 24.03
C GLU A 45 -52.94 6.42 24.18
N HIS A 46 -52.17 5.33 24.04
CA HIS A 46 -50.73 5.28 24.32
C HIS A 46 -49.92 4.67 23.17
N VAL A 47 -49.17 5.52 22.46
CA VAL A 47 -48.31 5.08 21.35
C VAL A 47 -46.87 5.52 21.59
N SER A 48 -45.95 4.55 21.51
CA SER A 48 -44.53 4.84 21.46
C SER A 48 -44.06 4.82 20.00
N CYS A 49 -43.34 5.84 19.58
CA CYS A 49 -42.79 5.93 18.23
C CYS A 49 -41.42 6.59 18.26
N CYS A 50 -40.64 6.38 17.21
CA CYS A 50 -39.34 7.01 17.07
C CYS A 50 -39.36 8.00 15.91
N ILE A 51 -38.72 9.16 16.13
CA ILE A 51 -38.69 10.28 15.18
C ILE A 51 -37.26 10.79 14.98
N SER A 52 -36.98 11.36 13.81
CA SER A 52 -35.73 12.08 13.55
C SER A 52 -35.65 13.39 14.35
N LEU A 53 -34.45 13.77 14.78
CA LEU A 53 -34.20 15.01 15.55
C LEU A 53 -34.70 16.28 14.85
N GLY A 54 -34.55 16.36 13.52
CA GLY A 54 -34.95 17.53 12.74
C GLY A 54 -36.46 17.75 12.70
N SER A 55 -37.25 16.68 12.80
CA SER A 55 -38.71 16.74 12.65
C SER A 55 -39.44 17.16 13.93
N ILE A 56 -38.74 17.30 15.07
CA ILE A 56 -39.35 17.71 16.34
C ILE A 56 -39.93 19.12 16.30
N TYR A 57 -39.26 20.05 15.63
CA TYR A 57 -39.73 21.43 15.53
C TYR A 57 -41.03 21.52 14.71
N ASN A 58 -41.11 20.74 13.63
CA ASN A 58 -42.28 20.64 12.78
C ASN A 58 -43.47 19.95 13.49
N LEU A 59 -43.19 19.17 14.54
CA LEU A 59 -44.21 18.42 15.27
C LEU A 59 -44.98 19.27 16.29
N ARG A 60 -44.39 20.35 16.80
CA ARG A 60 -45.00 21.28 17.78
C ARG A 60 -46.38 21.82 17.37
N PRO A 61 -46.59 22.35 16.14
CA PRO A 61 -47.91 22.85 15.75
C PRO A 61 -48.99 21.75 15.70
N PHE A 62 -48.61 20.52 15.39
CA PHE A 62 -49.54 19.39 15.32
C PHE A 62 -49.98 18.92 16.70
N LEU A 63 -49.06 18.88 17.68
CA LEU A 63 -49.39 18.58 19.08
C LEU A 63 -50.38 19.59 19.67
N ARG A 64 -50.25 20.88 19.31
CA ARG A 64 -51.19 21.92 19.75
C ARG A 64 -52.59 21.73 19.17
N LYS A 65 -52.70 21.28 17.91
CA LYS A 65 -53.98 21.06 17.23
C LYS A 65 -54.73 19.84 17.77
N THR A 66 -54.04 18.75 18.07
CA THR A 66 -54.66 17.49 18.54
C THR A 66 -54.73 17.35 20.05
N LYS A 67 -54.18 18.31 20.82
CA LYS A 67 -54.09 18.27 22.29
C LYS A 67 -53.45 16.98 22.85
N VAL A 68 -52.61 16.32 22.05
CA VAL A 68 -51.86 15.12 22.45
C VAL A 68 -50.66 15.54 23.29
N ARG A 69 -50.44 14.88 24.42
CA ARG A 69 -49.26 15.09 25.26
C ARG A 69 -48.12 14.21 24.75
N MET A 70 -46.92 14.79 24.67
CA MET A 70 -45.72 14.06 24.27
C MET A 70 -44.72 14.00 25.43
N ARG A 71 -44.14 12.82 25.66
CA ARG A 71 -43.00 12.61 26.55
C ARG A 71 -41.81 12.09 25.74
N ILE A 72 -40.64 12.69 25.93
CA ILE A 72 -39.39 12.22 25.30
C ILE A 72 -38.73 11.26 26.29
N ILE A 73 -38.64 9.97 25.94
CA ILE A 73 -38.04 8.94 26.80
C ILE A 73 -36.53 8.88 26.60
N LEU A 74 -36.10 8.86 25.33
CA LEU A 74 -34.72 8.57 24.97
C LEU A 74 -34.24 9.51 23.88
N ARG A 75 -33.06 10.10 24.09
CA ARG A 75 -32.34 10.92 23.12
C ARG A 75 -31.11 10.14 22.69
N LYS A 76 -31.10 9.59 21.47
CA LYS A 76 -29.95 8.84 20.93
C LYS A 76 -29.49 9.44 19.60
N GLY A 77 -28.25 9.90 19.52
CA GLY A 77 -27.69 10.39 18.26
C GLY A 77 -26.33 11.04 18.40
N MET A 78 -25.62 11.13 17.27
CA MET A 78 -24.34 11.84 17.16
C MET A 78 -24.39 13.31 17.65
N PRO A 79 -25.43 14.13 17.35
CA PRO A 79 -25.49 15.50 17.86
C PRO A 79 -25.59 15.60 19.38
N PHE A 80 -26.21 14.63 20.06
CA PHE A 80 -26.26 14.60 21.53
C PHE A 80 -24.93 14.17 22.15
N LEU A 81 -24.22 13.24 21.50
CA LEU A 81 -22.87 12.84 21.90
C LEU A 81 -21.87 14.00 21.69
N MET A 82 -21.97 14.70 20.55
CA MET A 82 -21.15 15.87 20.22
C MET A 82 -21.39 17.04 21.18
N PHE A 83 -22.64 17.30 21.59
CA PHE A 83 -22.92 18.30 22.64
C PHE A 83 -22.36 17.91 24.00
N ARG A 84 -22.41 16.63 24.38
CA ARG A 84 -21.90 16.14 25.67
C ARG A 84 -20.37 16.08 25.73
N TYR A 85 -19.71 15.83 24.60
CA TYR A 85 -18.24 15.82 24.49
C TYR A 85 -17.63 17.14 24.01
N ARG A 86 -18.43 18.20 23.81
CA ARG A 86 -17.96 19.52 23.33
C ARG A 86 -16.88 20.17 24.21
N LYS A 87 -16.78 19.79 25.50
CA LYS A 87 -15.71 20.23 26.40
C LYS A 87 -14.41 19.42 26.28
N ARG A 88 -14.42 18.25 25.65
CA ARG A 88 -13.23 17.41 25.41
C ARG A 88 -12.70 17.59 23.99
N LYS A 89 -12.57 18.85 23.53
CA LYS A 89 -11.96 19.17 22.22
C LYS A 89 -10.55 18.56 22.09
N ILE A 90 -9.81 18.53 23.20
CA ILE A 90 -8.47 17.94 23.28
C ILE A 90 -8.49 16.44 22.93
N PHE A 91 -9.51 15.68 23.32
CA PHE A 91 -9.59 14.26 23.00
C PHE A 91 -9.71 14.01 21.48
N PHE A 92 -10.58 14.76 20.80
CA PHE A 92 -10.70 14.66 19.34
C PHE A 92 -9.47 15.21 18.62
N ALA A 93 -8.84 16.27 19.15
CA ALA A 93 -7.59 16.79 18.61
C ALA A 93 -6.45 15.77 18.70
N ILE A 94 -6.30 15.10 19.85
CA ILE A 94 -5.31 14.02 20.03
C ILE A 94 -5.62 12.83 19.12
N LEU A 95 -6.89 12.43 19.01
CA LEU A 95 -7.28 11.34 18.12
C LEU A 95 -6.97 11.66 16.64
N ALA A 96 -7.29 12.87 16.19
CA ALA A 96 -6.97 13.31 14.84
C ALA A 96 -5.45 13.39 14.63
N ALA A 97 -4.71 13.96 15.59
CA ALA A 97 -3.25 14.04 15.53
C ALA A 97 -2.60 12.65 15.51
N MET A 98 -3.10 11.69 16.29
CA MET A 98 -2.64 10.31 16.27
C MET A 98 -2.85 9.69 14.88
N LEU A 99 -4.01 9.90 14.26
CA LEU A 99 -4.32 9.34 12.95
C LEU A 99 -3.47 9.98 11.83
N VAL A 100 -3.23 11.28 11.91
CA VAL A 100 -2.29 11.97 11.01
C VAL A 100 -0.86 11.47 11.22
N PHE A 101 -0.44 11.28 12.48
CA PHE A 101 0.89 10.79 12.79
C PHE A 101 1.12 9.36 12.28
N THR A 102 0.15 8.45 12.49
CA THR A 102 0.26 7.06 11.99
C THR A 102 0.28 6.99 10.47
N THR A 103 -0.47 7.84 9.77
CA THR A 103 -0.44 7.90 8.30
C THR A 103 0.89 8.41 7.78
N ILE A 104 1.49 9.44 8.40
CA ILE A 104 2.83 9.92 8.05
C ILE A 104 3.87 8.82 8.29
N LEU A 105 3.83 8.15 9.43
CA LEU A 105 4.80 7.08 9.73
C LEU A 105 4.66 5.88 8.79
N SER A 106 3.44 5.55 8.37
CA SER A 106 3.17 4.38 7.53
C SER A 106 3.51 4.58 6.05
N THR A 107 3.36 5.80 5.53
CA THR A 107 3.51 6.12 4.09
C THR A 107 4.93 6.53 3.68
N ARG A 108 5.83 6.70 4.64
CA ARG A 108 7.20 7.21 4.43
C ARG A 108 8.23 6.09 4.60
N ILE A 109 9.35 6.22 3.89
CA ILE A 109 10.50 5.30 4.03
C ILE A 109 11.40 5.80 5.15
N TRP A 110 11.64 4.95 6.15
CA TRP A 110 12.44 5.30 7.33
C TRP A 110 13.81 4.62 7.34
N ARG A 111 13.95 3.53 6.59
CA ARG A 111 15.19 2.76 6.49
C ARG A 111 15.44 2.38 5.04
N ILE A 112 16.68 2.52 4.60
CA ILE A 112 17.16 2.05 3.31
C ILE A 112 18.18 0.96 3.62
N GLU A 113 17.99 -0.22 3.05
CA GLU A 113 18.85 -1.39 3.24
C GLU A 113 19.43 -1.76 1.87
N ILE A 114 20.77 -1.78 1.77
CA ILE A 114 21.47 -2.10 0.54
C ILE A 114 22.11 -3.48 0.71
N ILE A 115 21.76 -4.42 -0.15
CA ILE A 115 22.20 -5.82 -0.10
C ILE A 115 23.03 -6.13 -1.33
N GLY A 116 24.18 -6.79 -1.15
CA GLY A 116 25.05 -7.23 -2.25
C GLY A 116 26.09 -6.20 -2.73
N ASN A 117 26.31 -5.14 -1.95
CA ASN A 117 27.52 -4.33 -2.04
C ASN A 117 28.74 -5.17 -1.63
N THR A 118 29.65 -5.42 -2.57
CA THR A 118 30.97 -6.02 -2.30
C THR A 118 32.12 -5.11 -2.71
N SER A 119 31.95 -4.36 -3.79
CA SER A 119 32.96 -3.49 -4.39
C SER A 119 32.51 -2.03 -4.40
N ILE A 120 31.21 -1.76 -4.48
CA ILE A 120 30.64 -0.40 -4.52
C ILE A 120 30.25 0.04 -3.10
N GLY A 121 31.05 0.90 -2.47
CA GLY A 121 30.76 1.38 -1.12
C GLY A 121 29.33 1.91 -0.92
N GLU A 122 28.71 1.55 0.21
CA GLU A 122 27.30 1.83 0.54
C GLU A 122 26.97 3.34 0.46
N GLU A 123 27.89 4.19 0.88
CA GLU A 123 27.78 5.65 0.80
C GLU A 123 27.61 6.16 -0.63
N THR A 124 28.22 5.49 -1.62
CA THR A 124 28.11 5.85 -3.03
C THR A 124 26.69 5.59 -3.53
N LEU A 125 26.14 4.42 -3.23
CA LEU A 125 24.75 4.07 -3.55
C LEU A 125 23.75 4.97 -2.82
N LEU A 126 23.98 5.26 -1.53
CA LEU A 126 23.14 6.20 -0.77
C LEU A 126 23.18 7.61 -1.37
N SER A 127 24.36 8.09 -1.78
CA SER A 127 24.49 9.40 -2.42
C SER A 127 23.81 9.46 -3.78
N TYR A 128 23.81 8.34 -4.53
CA TYR A 128 23.12 8.21 -5.80
C TYR A 128 21.59 8.24 -5.61
N LEU A 129 21.07 7.45 -4.65
CA LEU A 129 19.65 7.47 -4.31
C LEU A 129 19.17 8.88 -3.91
N ARG A 130 19.98 9.62 -3.14
CA ARG A 130 19.67 11.02 -2.79
C ARG A 130 19.59 11.96 -3.98
N LYS A 131 20.38 11.74 -5.04
CA LYS A 131 20.31 12.53 -6.28
C LYS A 131 19.03 12.26 -7.07
N HIS A 132 18.46 11.07 -6.93
CA HIS A 132 17.18 10.67 -7.51
C HIS A 132 15.98 10.97 -6.58
N ASP A 133 16.11 11.92 -5.64
CA ASP A 133 15.09 12.31 -4.66
C ASP A 133 14.61 11.17 -3.72
N ILE A 134 15.36 10.08 -3.65
CA ILE A 134 15.12 8.97 -2.71
C ILE A 134 16.01 9.15 -1.50
N SER A 135 15.41 9.64 -0.42
CA SER A 135 16.08 9.86 0.85
C SER A 135 15.21 9.36 2.00
N TYR A 136 15.74 9.45 3.21
CA TYR A 136 14.98 9.17 4.41
C TYR A 136 13.78 10.12 4.49
N GLY A 137 12.59 9.56 4.64
CA GLY A 137 11.35 10.30 4.65
C GLY A 137 10.75 10.57 3.27
N THR A 138 11.20 9.95 2.17
CA THR A 138 10.47 10.01 0.90
C THR A 138 9.14 9.24 1.00
N GLN A 139 8.10 9.71 0.31
CA GLN A 139 6.79 9.03 0.26
C GLN A 139 6.87 7.84 -0.70
N LYS A 140 6.34 6.69 -0.29
CA LYS A 140 6.40 5.46 -1.10
C LYS A 140 5.85 5.62 -2.51
N GLU A 141 4.70 6.28 -2.62
CA GLU A 141 4.00 6.48 -3.89
C GLU A 141 4.77 7.35 -4.90
N SER A 142 5.77 8.12 -4.46
CA SER A 142 6.57 8.93 -5.38
C SER A 142 7.77 8.16 -5.97
N ILE A 143 8.01 6.92 -5.54
CA ILE A 143 9.13 6.12 -6.02
C ILE A 143 8.66 5.20 -7.13
N ASP A 144 9.24 5.40 -8.32
CA ASP A 144 9.11 4.47 -9.43
C ASP A 144 10.22 3.42 -9.33
N ASN A 145 9.89 2.26 -8.79
CA ASN A 145 10.86 1.17 -8.58
C ASN A 145 11.48 0.69 -9.89
N ASP A 146 10.68 0.55 -10.95
CA ASP A 146 11.14 0.03 -12.24
C ASP A 146 12.13 1.01 -12.90
N ALA A 147 11.82 2.31 -12.84
CA ALA A 147 12.71 3.35 -13.35
C ALA A 147 14.03 3.38 -12.57
N MET A 148 13.98 3.19 -11.24
CA MET A 148 15.18 3.16 -10.39
C MET A 148 16.04 1.93 -10.61
N GLU A 149 15.45 0.75 -10.80
CA GLU A 149 16.18 -0.46 -11.17
C GLU A 149 16.95 -0.29 -12.48
N LEU A 150 16.31 0.37 -13.46
CA LEU A 150 16.90 0.64 -14.76
C LEU A 150 18.01 1.70 -14.69
N SER A 151 17.81 2.78 -13.95
CA SER A 151 18.83 3.83 -13.79
C SER A 151 20.07 3.31 -13.06
N LEU A 152 19.89 2.48 -12.03
CA LEU A 152 21.00 1.82 -11.34
C LEU A 152 21.82 0.93 -12.26
N ARG A 153 21.17 0.23 -13.20
CA ARG A 153 21.88 -0.61 -14.19
C ARG A 153 22.61 0.22 -15.26
N GLN A 154 22.07 1.39 -15.62
CA GLN A 154 22.68 2.25 -16.65
C GLN A 154 23.89 3.02 -16.12
N ASP A 155 23.80 3.55 -14.90
CA ASP A 155 24.81 4.45 -14.36
C ASP A 155 26.00 3.70 -13.72
N PHE A 156 25.84 2.41 -13.40
CA PHE A 156 26.88 1.57 -12.83
C PHE A 156 27.16 0.34 -13.71
N ASP A 157 28.17 0.45 -14.58
CA ASP A 157 28.72 -0.65 -15.38
C ASP A 157 29.06 -1.95 -14.59
N PRO A 158 29.56 -1.91 -13.34
CA PRO A 158 29.80 -3.13 -12.57
C PRO A 158 28.52 -3.84 -12.07
N ILE A 159 27.33 -3.23 -12.17
CA ILE A 159 26.06 -3.83 -11.72
C ILE A 159 25.45 -4.66 -12.86
N ILE A 160 25.35 -5.98 -12.67
CA ILE A 160 24.69 -6.88 -13.63
C ILE A 160 23.17 -6.83 -13.43
N TRP A 161 22.76 -6.86 -12.17
CA TRP A 161 21.36 -6.92 -11.77
C TRP A 161 21.13 -6.05 -10.55
N ALA A 162 20.02 -5.33 -10.56
CA ALA A 162 19.55 -4.53 -9.45
C ALA A 162 18.05 -4.81 -9.30
N SER A 163 17.58 -4.89 -8.06
CA SER A 163 16.16 -4.84 -7.74
C SER A 163 15.89 -3.91 -6.58
N VAL A 164 14.84 -3.12 -6.71
CA VAL A 164 14.41 -2.12 -5.73
C VAL A 164 12.98 -2.44 -5.36
N TYR A 165 12.74 -2.76 -4.10
CA TYR A 165 11.39 -3.02 -3.63
C TYR A 165 11.16 -2.48 -2.22
N GLU A 166 9.89 -2.27 -1.90
CA GLU A 166 9.46 -1.80 -0.60
C GLU A 166 8.99 -2.96 0.26
N GLU A 167 9.45 -3.02 1.49
CA GLU A 167 8.98 -3.99 2.48
C GLU A 167 8.57 -3.24 3.74
N GLY A 168 7.26 -3.04 3.93
CA GLY A 168 6.78 -2.22 5.05
C GLY A 168 7.28 -0.78 4.90
N THR A 169 7.99 -0.23 5.88
CA THR A 169 8.56 1.14 5.85
C THR A 169 10.05 1.18 5.50
N LYS A 170 10.62 0.06 5.03
CA LYS A 170 11.99 0.00 4.52
C LYS A 170 12.01 -0.14 3.00
N LEU A 171 12.98 0.52 2.37
CA LEU A 171 13.33 0.35 0.96
C LEU A 171 14.53 -0.59 0.90
N VAL A 172 14.40 -1.69 0.16
CA VAL A 172 15.47 -2.66 0.00
C VAL A 172 16.01 -2.56 -1.43
N VAL A 173 17.31 -2.31 -1.53
CA VAL A 173 18.04 -2.22 -2.80
C VAL A 173 19.00 -3.41 -2.87
N CYS A 174 18.62 -4.41 -3.65
CA CYS A 174 19.46 -5.58 -3.90
C CYS A 174 20.28 -5.35 -5.16
N VAL A 175 21.59 -5.44 -5.05
CA VAL A 175 22.53 -5.27 -6.16
C VAL A 175 23.36 -6.53 -6.30
N GLN A 176 23.52 -7.01 -7.53
CA GLN A 176 24.47 -8.06 -7.86
C GLN A 176 25.56 -7.47 -8.76
N GLU A 177 26.74 -7.35 -8.17
CA GLU A 177 27.93 -6.90 -8.86
C GLU A 177 28.53 -8.01 -9.72
N LYS A 178 29.19 -7.62 -10.81
CA LYS A 178 30.05 -8.51 -11.58
C LYS A 178 31.24 -8.90 -10.70
N ILE A 179 31.17 -10.11 -10.16
CA ILE A 179 32.33 -10.73 -9.52
C ILE A 179 33.44 -10.69 -10.57
N ALA A 180 34.53 -10.00 -10.26
CA ALA A 180 35.76 -10.02 -11.06
C ALA A 180 36.40 -11.42 -10.92
N SER A 181 35.70 -12.44 -11.40
CA SER A 181 36.29 -13.75 -11.65
C SER A 181 36.97 -13.63 -13.00
N ASP A 182 38.30 -13.65 -12.91
CA ASP A 182 39.26 -13.63 -14.00
C ASP A 182 39.22 -12.40 -14.91
N ARG A 183 40.15 -11.47 -14.61
CA ARG A 183 41.06 -11.00 -15.66
C ARG A 183 41.77 -12.20 -16.30
N ILE A 184 41.05 -13.01 -17.06
CA ILE A 184 41.57 -13.37 -18.36
C ILE A 184 41.10 -12.18 -19.18
N GLU A 185 41.93 -11.14 -19.25
CA GLU A 185 41.89 -10.29 -20.42
C GLU A 185 41.84 -11.26 -21.59
N PRO A 186 40.78 -11.26 -22.44
CA PRO A 186 41.00 -11.80 -23.76
C PRO A 186 42.11 -10.91 -24.28
N GLU A 187 43.36 -11.39 -24.25
CA GLU A 187 44.36 -10.86 -25.16
C GLU A 187 43.62 -10.83 -26.49
N GLU A 188 43.39 -9.62 -27.01
CA GLU A 188 42.89 -9.43 -28.35
C GLU A 188 43.97 -9.96 -29.29
N THR A 189 44.08 -11.29 -29.36
CA THR A 189 44.73 -11.99 -30.46
C THR A 189 43.74 -11.88 -31.60
N THR A 190 43.79 -10.73 -32.23
CA THR A 190 43.31 -10.48 -33.58
C THR A 190 44.06 -11.43 -34.51
N GLY A 191 43.56 -12.66 -34.63
CA GLY A 191 44.12 -13.67 -35.52
C GLY A 191 43.59 -15.07 -35.22
N TYR A 192 43.17 -15.77 -36.28
CA TYR A 192 43.07 -17.23 -36.25
C TYR A 192 44.41 -17.76 -35.75
N THR A 193 44.41 -18.45 -34.61
CA THR A 193 45.63 -18.95 -33.97
C THR A 193 45.56 -20.46 -33.96
N ASP A 194 46.55 -21.08 -34.60
CA ASP A 194 46.69 -22.53 -34.65
C ASP A 194 47.03 -23.09 -33.26
N LEU A 195 46.40 -24.20 -32.88
CA LEU A 195 46.65 -24.87 -31.61
C LEU A 195 47.83 -25.85 -31.77
N VAL A 196 48.98 -25.53 -31.18
CA VAL A 196 50.23 -26.28 -31.33
C VAL A 196 50.57 -27.11 -30.08
N ALA A 197 51.08 -28.33 -30.27
CA ALA A 197 51.52 -29.20 -29.19
C ALA A 197 52.79 -28.66 -28.50
N LYS A 198 52.73 -28.44 -27.18
CA LYS A 198 53.87 -27.96 -26.40
C LYS A 198 54.94 -29.04 -26.14
N GLN A 199 54.53 -30.31 -26.10
CA GLN A 199 55.38 -31.45 -25.75
C GLN A 199 54.95 -32.70 -26.50
N ASP A 200 55.84 -33.68 -26.56
CA ASP A 200 55.56 -35.00 -27.14
C ASP A 200 54.50 -35.74 -26.32
N ALA A 201 53.36 -36.07 -26.94
CA ALA A 201 52.22 -36.66 -26.25
C ALA A 201 51.41 -37.59 -27.16
N VAL A 202 50.53 -38.39 -26.56
CA VAL A 202 49.53 -39.19 -27.28
C VAL A 202 48.16 -38.57 -27.09
N VAL A 203 47.46 -38.26 -28.18
CA VAL A 203 46.13 -37.64 -28.13
C VAL A 203 45.12 -38.64 -27.57
N SER A 204 44.54 -38.36 -26.40
CA SER A 204 43.54 -39.24 -25.79
C SER A 204 42.17 -39.14 -26.47
N SER A 205 41.72 -37.91 -26.71
CA SER A 205 40.47 -37.58 -27.40
C SER A 205 40.52 -36.15 -27.92
N ILE A 206 39.89 -35.88 -29.07
CA ILE A 206 39.83 -34.54 -29.67
C ILE A 206 38.37 -34.19 -29.98
N ILE A 207 37.93 -33.03 -29.49
CA ILE A 207 36.60 -32.46 -29.75
C ILE A 207 36.79 -30.98 -30.01
N THR A 208 36.61 -30.55 -31.26
CA THR A 208 36.78 -29.15 -31.67
C THR A 208 35.42 -28.44 -31.75
N ARG A 209 35.32 -27.24 -31.14
CA ARG A 209 34.14 -26.36 -31.27
C ARG A 209 34.29 -25.39 -32.45
N ASN A 210 35.49 -24.85 -32.65
CA ASN A 210 35.90 -24.01 -33.78
C ASN A 210 37.26 -24.51 -34.29
N GLY A 211 37.46 -24.55 -35.61
CA GLY A 211 38.66 -25.07 -36.27
C GLY A 211 38.55 -26.53 -36.75
N VAL A 212 39.45 -26.92 -37.65
CA VAL A 212 39.55 -28.25 -38.26
C VAL A 212 40.64 -29.05 -37.54
N PRO A 213 40.31 -30.22 -36.93
CA PRO A 213 41.30 -31.07 -36.29
C PRO A 213 42.17 -31.78 -37.34
N LEU A 214 43.49 -31.65 -37.23
CA LEU A 214 44.46 -32.32 -38.11
C LEU A 214 44.92 -33.68 -37.57
N VAL A 215 44.62 -33.97 -36.31
CA VAL A 215 45.02 -35.20 -35.60
C VAL A 215 43.82 -36.02 -35.15
N LYS A 216 43.98 -37.34 -35.02
CA LYS A 216 42.95 -38.25 -34.53
C LYS A 216 43.28 -38.76 -33.12
N ALA A 217 42.25 -39.26 -32.44
CA ALA A 217 42.45 -39.93 -31.16
C ALA A 217 43.41 -41.12 -31.31
N LYS A 218 44.38 -41.22 -30.40
CA LYS A 218 45.51 -42.17 -30.34
C LYS A 218 46.72 -41.85 -31.23
N ASP A 219 46.73 -40.72 -31.93
CA ASP A 219 47.92 -40.29 -32.66
C ASP A 219 49.02 -39.80 -31.70
N LYS A 220 50.28 -40.06 -32.08
CA LYS A 220 51.47 -39.55 -31.38
C LYS A 220 51.88 -38.23 -32.01
N VAL A 221 51.88 -37.16 -31.23
CA VAL A 221 52.26 -35.81 -31.66
C VAL A 221 53.58 -35.42 -31.02
N LYS A 222 54.40 -34.66 -31.75
CA LYS A 222 55.65 -34.08 -31.25
C LYS A 222 55.46 -32.63 -30.85
N ALA A 223 56.35 -32.12 -30.01
CA ALA A 223 56.43 -30.70 -29.68
C ALA A 223 56.59 -29.88 -30.98
N GLY A 224 55.63 -28.98 -31.23
CA GLY A 224 55.56 -28.15 -32.43
C GLY A 224 54.53 -28.58 -33.47
N ASP A 225 53.86 -29.73 -33.32
CA ASP A 225 52.84 -30.17 -34.27
C ASP A 225 51.52 -29.38 -34.11
N ILE A 226 50.89 -29.00 -35.23
CA ILE A 226 49.59 -28.32 -35.25
C ILE A 226 48.48 -29.34 -35.04
N LEU A 227 47.68 -29.15 -33.98
CA LEU A 227 46.58 -30.03 -33.60
C LEU A 227 45.24 -29.55 -34.21
N VAL A 228 45.01 -28.24 -34.26
CA VAL A 228 43.79 -27.60 -34.79
C VAL A 228 44.16 -26.30 -35.49
N CYS A 229 43.60 -26.08 -36.68
CA CYS A 229 43.70 -24.86 -37.48
C CYS A 229 42.32 -24.21 -37.63
#